data_AF-A0A9X4AHE1-F1
#
_entry.id   AF-A0A9X4AHE1-F1
#
_cell.length_a   1.000
_cell.length_b   1.000
_cell.length_c   1.000
_cell.angle_alpha   90.00
_cell.angle_beta   90.00
_cell.angle_gamma   90.00
#
_symmetry.space_group_name_H-M   'P 1'
#
loop_
_entity.id
_entity.type
_entity.pdbx_description
1 polymer ?
#
loop_
_entity_poly.entity_id
_entity_poly.type
_entity_poly.pdbx_seq_one_letter_code
_entity_poly.pdbx_strand_id
1 'polypeptide(L)'
;MITRDMAELKVGELVRNSMKKLAFSNQLPPDIVSTLCDERHSKEVFDINYAFLKKLNASKNLTDQRLINGYARYWAKPITINGDKYFMCNDWYDRNKTRFIKWVNRIGE
;
A
#
# COMPACT_ATOMS: atom_id res chain seq x y z
N MET A 1 6.90 15.32 0.29
CA MET A 1 6.56 16.34 -0.74
C MET A 1 6.01 15.67 -2.00
N ILE A 2 4.71 15.84 -2.27
CA ILE A 2 4.05 15.41 -3.51
C ILE A 2 4.18 16.55 -4.54
N THR A 3 4.79 16.27 -5.70
CA THR A 3 4.90 17.25 -6.80
C THR A 3 3.58 17.33 -7.59
N ARG A 4 3.36 18.44 -8.31
CA ARG A 4 2.18 18.65 -9.16
C ARG A 4 1.93 17.49 -10.12
N ASP A 5 2.99 16.86 -10.64
CA ASP A 5 2.92 15.74 -11.58
C ASP A 5 2.29 14.47 -10.99
N MET A 6 2.40 14.25 -9.67
CA MET A 6 1.82 13.08 -9.02
C MET A 6 0.29 13.19 -8.85
N ALA A 7 -0.29 14.40 -8.93
CA ALA A 7 -1.72 14.61 -8.87
C ALA A 7 -2.45 14.26 -10.17
N GLU A 8 -1.74 14.10 -11.30
CA GLU A 8 -2.33 13.70 -12.59
C GLU A 8 -2.29 12.18 -12.82
N LEU A 9 -1.47 11.44 -12.05
CA LEU A 9 -1.36 9.99 -12.16
C LEU A 9 -2.68 9.28 -11.78
N LYS A 10 -2.96 8.15 -12.43
CA LYS A 10 -4.00 7.21 -11.98
C LYS A 10 -3.71 6.80 -10.53
N VAL A 11 -4.74 6.69 -9.69
CA VAL A 11 -4.58 6.45 -8.25
C VAL A 11 -3.68 5.24 -7.92
N GLY A 12 -3.83 4.11 -8.62
CA GLY A 12 -3.02 2.92 -8.38
C GLY A 12 -1.54 3.11 -8.76
N GLU A 13 -1.25 3.99 -9.72
CA GLU A 13 0.13 4.35 -10.07
C GLU A 13 0.73 5.30 -9.02
N LEU A 14 -0.01 6.33 -8.62
CA LEU A 14 0.38 7.23 -7.52
C LEU A 14 0.77 6.44 -6.27
N VAL A 15 -0.09 5.50 -5.85
CA VAL A 15 0.11 4.70 -4.64
C VAL A 15 1.38 3.86 -4.75
N ARG A 16 1.55 3.12 -5.85
CA ARG A 16 2.73 2.26 -6.04
C ARG A 16 4.02 3.06 -6.08
N ASN A 17 4.04 4.19 -6.79
CA ASN A 17 5.24 5.00 -6.93
C ASN A 17 5.60 5.68 -5.60
N SER A 18 4.60 6.18 -4.88
CA SER A 18 4.81 6.79 -3.56
C SER A 18 5.33 5.78 -2.55
N MET A 19 4.72 4.58 -2.48
CA MET A 19 5.16 3.55 -1.54
C MET A 19 6.56 3.01 -1.87
N LYS A 20 6.92 2.85 -3.15
CA LYS A 20 8.30 2.51 -3.54
C LYS A 20 9.29 3.57 -3.06
N LYS A 21 8.97 4.85 -3.21
CA LYS A 21 9.81 5.96 -2.75
C LYS A 21 9.98 5.94 -1.23
N LEU A 22 8.87 5.82 -0.49
CA LEU A 22 8.89 5.75 0.98
C LEU A 22 9.70 4.54 1.47
N ALA A 23 9.53 3.37 0.85
CA ALA A 23 10.30 2.18 1.18
C ALA A 23 11.79 2.34 0.88
N PHE A 24 12.14 2.90 -0.29
CA PHE A 24 13.53 3.15 -0.67
C PHE A 24 14.22 4.17 0.26
N SER A 25 13.47 5.16 0.73
CA SER A 25 13.96 6.19 1.66
C SER A 25 13.85 5.78 3.14
N ASN A 26 13.53 4.52 3.45
CA ASN A 26 13.35 3.99 4.81
C ASN A 26 12.34 4.80 5.67
N GLN A 27 11.32 5.39 5.05
CA GLN A 27 10.28 6.19 5.72
C GLN A 27 9.06 5.35 6.15
N LEU A 28 9.22 4.04 6.25
CA LEU A 28 8.18 3.10 6.68
C LEU A 28 8.70 2.27 7.85
N PRO A 29 8.83 2.85 9.06
CA PRO A 29 9.26 2.12 10.24
C PRO A 29 8.26 1.01 10.63
N PRO A 30 8.67 0.03 11.46
CA PRO A 30 7.86 -1.17 11.75
C PRO A 30 6.44 -0.89 12.29
N ASP A 31 6.27 0.17 13.07
CA ASP A 31 4.98 0.64 13.61
C ASP A 31 4.05 1.11 12.48
N ILE A 32 4.56 1.92 11.54
CA ILE A 32 3.81 2.33 10.34
C ILE A 32 3.46 1.10 9.50
N VAL A 33 4.40 0.18 9.26
CA VAL A 33 4.12 -1.06 8.51
C VAL A 33 3.05 -1.91 9.20
N SER A 34 3.07 -1.98 10.54
CA SER A 34 2.06 -2.69 11.32
C SER A 34 0.67 -2.11 11.11
N THR A 35 0.50 -0.78 11.18
CA THR A 35 -0.79 -0.12 10.89
C THR A 35 -1.26 -0.34 9.46
N LEU A 36 -0.35 -0.35 8.48
CA LEU A 36 -0.69 -0.66 7.09
C LEU A 36 -1.09 -2.13 6.86
N CYS A 37 -0.71 -3.04 7.76
CA CYS A 37 -1.17 -4.43 7.74
C CYS A 37 -2.54 -4.62 8.43
N ASP A 38 -3.08 -3.57 9.05
CA ASP A 38 -4.38 -3.61 9.72
C ASP A 38 -5.51 -3.18 8.75
N GLU A 39 -6.53 -4.03 8.65
CA GLU A 39 -7.66 -3.79 7.75
C GLU A 39 -8.53 -2.62 8.22
N ARG A 40 -8.76 -2.51 9.54
CA ARG A 40 -9.57 -1.44 10.11
C ARG A 40 -8.92 -0.08 9.90
N HIS A 41 -7.62 0.03 10.16
CA HIS A 41 -6.83 1.22 9.86
C HIS A 41 -6.92 1.58 8.37
N SER A 42 -6.83 0.58 7.50
CA SER A 42 -6.93 0.79 6.06
C SER A 42 -8.30 1.36 5.66
N LYS A 43 -9.37 0.90 6.31
CA LYS A 43 -10.73 1.43 6.12
C LYS A 43 -10.85 2.87 6.63
N GLU A 44 -10.38 3.15 7.83
CA GLU A 44 -10.50 4.47 8.46
C GLU A 44 -9.68 5.54 7.72
N VAL A 45 -8.44 5.22 7.35
CA VAL A 45 -7.51 6.15 6.72
C VAL A 45 -7.76 6.28 5.22
N PHE A 46 -7.83 5.17 4.50
CA PHE A 46 -7.85 5.17 3.02
C PHE A 46 -9.22 4.92 2.41
N ASP A 47 -10.22 4.49 3.20
CA ASP A 47 -11.51 3.97 2.72
C ASP A 47 -11.34 2.72 1.81
N ILE A 48 -10.50 1.78 2.25
CA ILE A 48 -10.27 0.48 1.61
C ILE A 48 -10.70 -0.63 2.56
N ASN A 49 -11.41 -1.63 2.06
CA ASN A 49 -11.98 -2.72 2.88
C ASN A 49 -11.00 -3.88 3.14
N TYR A 50 -9.72 -3.71 2.85
CA TYR A 50 -8.68 -4.72 2.97
C TYR A 50 -7.43 -4.05 3.54
N ALA A 51 -6.59 -4.83 4.24
CA ALA A 51 -5.28 -4.34 4.67
C ALA A 51 -4.48 -3.81 3.48
N PHE A 52 -3.88 -2.61 3.61
CA PHE A 52 -3.05 -2.01 2.58
C PHE A 52 -1.90 -2.96 2.23
N LEU A 53 -1.19 -3.43 3.24
CA LEU A 53 -0.09 -4.37 3.11
C LEU A 53 -0.48 -5.74 3.64
N LYS A 54 -0.03 -6.78 2.96
CA LYS A 54 -0.11 -8.15 3.43
C LYS A 54 1.28 -8.77 3.38
N LYS A 55 1.82 -9.19 4.52
CA LYS A 55 3.13 -9.82 4.58
C LYS A 55 3.16 -11.08 3.70
N LEU A 56 4.18 -11.19 2.85
CA LEU A 56 4.36 -12.32 1.97
C LEU A 56 4.93 -13.49 2.77
N ASN A 57 4.28 -14.65 2.68
CA ASN A 57 4.81 -15.90 3.22
C ASN A 57 5.49 -16.69 2.09
N ALA A 58 6.82 -16.81 2.15
CA ALA A 58 7.61 -17.44 1.10
C ALA A 58 7.38 -18.97 0.99
N SER A 59 6.86 -19.60 2.04
CA SER A 59 6.58 -21.04 2.07
C SER A 59 5.22 -21.40 1.46
N LYS A 60 4.42 -20.41 1.05
CA LYS A 60 3.09 -20.60 0.45
C LYS A 60 3.09 -20.17 -1.02
N ASN A 61 2.14 -20.69 -1.79
CA ASN A 61 1.92 -20.28 -3.17
C ASN A 61 1.68 -18.75 -3.24
N LEU A 62 2.41 -18.05 -4.12
CA LEU A 62 2.35 -16.59 -4.23
C LEU A 62 1.04 -16.09 -4.83
N THR A 63 0.45 -16.85 -5.75
CA THR A 63 -0.81 -16.50 -6.41
C THR A 63 -1.96 -16.55 -5.41
N ASP A 64 -2.08 -17.64 -4.67
CA ASP A 64 -3.19 -17.87 -3.74
C ASP A 64 -3.21 -16.85 -2.60
N GLN A 65 -2.03 -16.44 -2.12
CA GLN A 65 -1.90 -15.43 -1.06
C GLN A 65 -2.49 -14.07 -1.42
N ARG A 66 -2.63 -13.77 -2.71
CA ARG A 66 -3.18 -12.50 -3.20
C ARG A 66 -4.69 -12.54 -3.41
N LEU A 67 -5.30 -13.72 -3.31
CA LEU A 67 -6.73 -13.89 -3.51
C LEU A 67 -7.48 -13.70 -2.20
N ILE A 68 -8.64 -13.05 -2.28
CA ILE A 68 -9.66 -13.05 -1.24
C ILE A 68 -10.96 -13.46 -1.94
N ASN A 69 -11.56 -14.57 -1.49
CA ASN A 69 -12.75 -15.17 -2.11
C ASN A 69 -12.61 -15.38 -3.63
N GLY A 70 -11.42 -15.82 -4.08
CA GLY A 70 -11.10 -16.06 -5.49
C GLY A 70 -10.71 -14.82 -6.30
N TYR A 71 -10.86 -13.60 -5.75
CA TYR A 71 -10.50 -12.37 -6.45
C TYR A 71 -9.11 -11.88 -6.04
N ALA A 72 -8.29 -11.49 -7.01
CA ALA A 72 -7.00 -10.86 -6.74
C ALA A 72 -7.20 -9.48 -6.13
N ARG A 73 -7.05 -9.38 -4.80
CA ARG A 73 -7.14 -8.12 -4.02
C ARG A 73 -5.79 -7.45 -3.80
N TYR A 74 -4.71 -8.10 -4.21
CA TYR A 74 -3.36 -7.57 -4.11
C TYR A 74 -2.62 -7.64 -5.43
N TRP A 75 -1.77 -6.65 -5.72
CA TRP A 75 -0.93 -6.62 -6.91
C TRP A 75 0.09 -7.78 -6.92
N ALA A 76 0.48 -8.18 -8.13
CA ALA A 76 1.38 -9.33 -8.36
C ALA A 76 2.80 -9.10 -7.90
N LYS A 77 3.31 -7.90 -8.14
CA LYS A 77 4.67 -7.53 -7.79
C LYS A 77 4.70 -7.06 -6.33
N PRO A 78 5.33 -7.81 -5.40
CA PRO A 78 5.47 -7.37 -4.02
C PRO A 78 6.43 -6.17 -3.93
N ILE A 79 6.33 -5.46 -2.81
CA ILE A 79 7.27 -4.42 -2.39
C ILE A 79 8.16 -4.97 -1.26
N THR A 80 9.42 -4.54 -1.23
CA THR A 80 10.33 -4.81 -0.11
C THR A 80 10.37 -3.61 0.81
N ILE A 81 10.13 -3.81 2.11
CA ILE A 81 10.16 -2.78 3.15
C ILE A 81 10.93 -3.37 4.34
N ASN A 82 11.99 -2.69 4.79
CA ASN A 82 12.84 -3.12 5.92
C ASN A 82 13.32 -4.60 5.80
N GLY A 83 13.64 -5.05 4.59
CA GLY A 83 14.10 -6.43 4.32
C GLY A 83 12.97 -7.46 4.14
N ASP A 84 11.75 -7.17 4.57
CA ASP A 84 10.58 -8.03 4.41
C ASP A 84 9.82 -7.75 3.10
N LYS A 85 9.14 -8.76 2.55
CA LYS A 85 8.30 -8.62 1.35
C LYS A 85 6.82 -8.54 1.72
N TYR A 86 6.11 -7.64 1.03
CA TYR A 86 4.68 -7.41 1.23
C TYR A 86 3.96 -7.33 -0.11
N PHE A 87 2.76 -7.89 -0.17
CA PHE A 87 1.79 -7.60 -1.20
C PHE A 87 1.09 -6.28 -0.86
N MET A 88 0.73 -5.52 -1.90
CA MET A 88 0.00 -4.26 -1.78
C MET A 88 -1.41 -4.41 -2.32
N CYS A 89 -2.40 -3.93 -1.58
CA CYS A 89 -3.80 -3.94 -2.00
C CYS A 89 -3.98 -3.20 -3.32
N ASN A 90 -4.78 -3.76 -4.24
CA ASN A 90 -5.05 -3.17 -5.56
C ASN A 90 -6.39 -2.43 -5.64
N ASP A 91 -7.19 -2.40 -4.58
CA ASP A 91 -8.56 -1.89 -4.55
C ASP A 91 -8.62 -0.36 -4.39
N TRP A 92 -7.89 0.34 -5.27
CA TRP A 92 -7.76 1.79 -5.26
C TRP A 92 -8.61 2.44 -6.35
N TYR A 93 -9.41 3.42 -5.96
CA TYR A 93 -10.26 4.23 -6.86
C TYR A 93 -9.96 5.71 -6.67
N ASP A 94 -10.32 6.56 -7.62
CA ASP A 94 -9.97 7.99 -7.57
C ASP A 94 -10.50 8.70 -6.31
N ARG A 95 -11.63 8.24 -5.76
CA ARG A 95 -12.16 8.72 -4.46
C ARG A 95 -11.19 8.54 -3.28
N ASN A 96 -10.30 7.54 -3.35
CA ASN A 96 -9.32 7.26 -2.30
C ASN A 96 -8.07 8.16 -2.40
N LYS A 97 -7.86 8.81 -3.54
CA LYS A 97 -6.63 9.54 -3.87
C LYS A 97 -6.30 10.63 -2.84
N THR A 98 -7.28 11.48 -2.51
CA THR A 98 -7.10 12.57 -1.54
C THR A 98 -6.73 12.06 -0.15
N ARG A 99 -7.30 10.92 0.28
CA ARG A 99 -6.99 10.28 1.56
C ARG A 99 -5.54 9.77 1.59
N PHE A 100 -5.12 9.09 0.52
CA PHE A 100 -3.74 8.62 0.38
C PHE A 100 -2.73 9.77 0.42
N ILE A 101 -2.97 10.85 -0.35
CA ILE A 101 -2.10 12.04 -0.37
C ILE A 101 -1.98 12.65 1.02
N LYS A 102 -3.09 12.80 1.75
CA LYS A 102 -3.09 13.31 3.12
C LYS A 102 -2.26 12.44 4.05
N TRP A 103 -2.36 11.12 3.94
CA TRP A 103 -1.56 10.19 4.74
C TRP A 103 -0.07 10.30 4.41
N VAL A 104 0.32 10.30 3.12
CA VAL A 104 1.72 10.46 2.70
C VAL A 104 2.33 11.76 3.22
N ASN A 105 1.56 12.86 3.20
CA ASN A 105 2.04 14.14 3.71
C ASN A 105 2.24 14.15 5.24
N ARG A 106 1.48 13.35 6.00
CA ARG A 106 1.61 13.25 7.46
C ARG A 106 2.81 12.42 7.92
N ILE A 107 3.23 11.42 7.13
CA ILE A 107 4.38 10.57 7.46
C ILE A 107 5.70 11.11 6.88
N GLY A 108 5.63 12.11 6.01
CA GLY A 108 6.77 12.72 5.34
C GLY A 108 7.30 13.99 6.01
N GLU A 109 6.74 14.34 7.17
CA GLU A 109 7.26 15.31 8.15
C GLU A 109 8.06 14.56 9.22
#